data_AF-A0A3Q7TX77-F1
#
_entry.id   AF-A0A3Q7TX77-F1
#
_cell.length_a   1.000
_cell.length_b   1.000
_cell.length_c   1.000
_cell.angle_alpha   90.00
_cell.angle_beta   90.00
_cell.angle_gamma   90.00
#
_symmetry.space_group_name_H-M   'P 1'
#
loop_
_entity.id
_entity.type
_entity.pdbx_description
1 polymer ?
#
loop_
_entity_poly.entity_id
_entity_poly.type
_entity_poly.pdbx_seq_one_letter_code
_entity_poly.pdbx_strand_id
1 'polypeptide(L)'
;MAWFSLHLLHLLWAAAGTGTWARSSCSVPQAAQHLVDGLQVLLEDSVSSAAPPNPSVLIAMNLAGALNAEARELLADRLGAGDSAGLSVGQLALTIMALNSSCRDPGNKVSVLYGQMEAWPPSSPSATAWTFYGPSLAVLALCQEHPGRALPVAARLAKILAAGLSPFNTDTGAMVTLALTCMHSKIPEGSEEGYRALFSQVLRDVVENISMRIKDNGIIGDVYSTGLAMQALSVTPEPPNKEWDCKKTMDTILKEIEQGKFHNPMSIAQILPSLKGKTYLDVPYVSCSPGHQVQPTLPSQPSPVPTSASNITVAYTINNQLKGVELVFNETIDVSVKDGSVLLVVLEEAQRRNPMFKFVTTMTSWGPVVSSINNIAESVHDRTYWQFLSGKTPLNEGVADYTPRDHEHITANFTQY
;
A
#
# COMPACT_ATOMS: atom_id res chain seq x y z
N MET A 1 7.69 2.19 57.98
CA MET A 1 8.61 1.66 56.95
C MET A 1 7.95 0.66 55.98
N ALA A 2 6.61 0.63 55.86
CA ALA A 2 5.92 -0.26 54.92
C ALA A 2 5.26 0.49 53.72
N TRP A 3 5.25 1.83 53.74
CA TRP A 3 4.59 2.64 52.71
C TRP A 3 5.51 3.02 51.53
N PHE A 4 6.82 3.06 51.76
CA PHE A 4 7.79 3.31 50.69
C PHE A 4 8.04 2.09 49.79
N SER A 5 7.77 0.88 50.29
CA SER A 5 7.97 -0.38 49.56
C SER A 5 6.92 -0.62 48.48
N LEU A 6 5.70 -0.08 48.63
CA LEU A 6 4.62 -0.19 47.64
C LEU A 6 4.80 0.76 46.45
N HIS A 7 5.41 1.94 46.65
CA HIS A 7 5.68 2.86 45.54
C HIS A 7 6.82 2.40 44.64
N LEU A 8 7.82 1.68 45.17
CA LEU A 8 8.86 1.07 44.33
C LEU A 8 8.34 -0.09 43.48
N LEU A 9 7.35 -0.85 43.98
CA LEU A 9 6.75 -1.96 43.23
C LEU A 9 5.90 -1.47 42.04
N HIS A 10 5.21 -0.33 42.18
CA HIS A 10 4.48 0.28 41.07
C HIS A 10 5.39 0.91 40.00
N LEU A 11 6.58 1.38 40.38
CA LEU A 11 7.57 1.92 39.42
C LEU A 11 8.33 0.80 38.68
N LEU A 12 8.49 -0.38 39.28
CA LEU A 12 9.11 -1.54 38.64
C LEU A 12 8.16 -2.31 37.71
N TRP A 13 6.84 -2.17 37.89
CA TRP A 13 5.85 -2.78 36.98
C TRP A 13 5.59 -1.99 35.70
N ALA A 14 5.91 -0.69 35.67
CA ALA A 14 5.82 0.13 34.45
C ALA A 14 6.90 -0.21 33.40
N ALA A 15 7.92 -1.01 33.75
CA ALA A 15 9.02 -1.39 32.88
C ALA A 15 8.98 -2.86 32.38
N ALA A 16 7.98 -3.65 32.80
CA ALA A 16 7.91 -5.09 32.48
C ALA A 16 6.87 -5.47 31.41
N GLY A 17 6.19 -4.49 30.82
CA GLY A 17 5.19 -4.69 29.76
C GLY A 17 5.72 -4.57 28.33
N THR A 18 7.04 -4.47 28.12
CA THR A 18 7.60 -4.56 26.77
C THR A 18 7.66 -6.03 26.38
N GLY A 19 6.60 -6.54 25.77
CA GLY A 19 6.70 -7.74 24.95
C GLY A 19 7.74 -7.46 23.86
N THR A 20 8.99 -7.87 24.11
CA THR A 20 10.07 -7.81 23.12
C THR A 20 9.77 -8.89 22.10
N TRP A 21 8.92 -8.58 21.14
CA TRP A 21 8.78 -9.36 19.93
C TRP A 21 10.16 -9.42 19.28
N ALA A 22 10.69 -10.61 19.05
CA ALA A 22 11.91 -10.78 18.29
C ALA A 22 11.62 -10.35 16.84
N ARG A 23 11.83 -9.06 16.56
CA ARG A 23 11.66 -8.46 15.24
C ARG A 23 12.70 -9.14 14.34
N SER A 24 12.27 -10.00 13.43
CA SER A 24 13.13 -10.48 12.35
C SER A 24 13.52 -9.24 11.56
N SER A 25 14.75 -8.77 11.77
CA SER A 25 15.22 -7.51 11.21
C SER A 25 16.45 -7.76 10.36
N CYS A 26 16.35 -7.35 9.12
CA CYS A 26 17.48 -7.07 8.26
C CYS A 26 17.53 -5.55 8.08
N SER A 27 18.72 -4.99 8.22
CA SER A 27 18.95 -3.56 8.02
C SER A 27 19.56 -3.34 6.64
N VAL A 28 19.26 -2.19 6.04
CA VAL A 28 19.93 -1.76 4.82
C VAL A 28 21.44 -1.64 5.09
N PRO A 29 22.31 -2.24 4.26
CA PRO A 29 23.75 -2.07 4.41
C PRO A 29 24.17 -0.60 4.28
N GLN A 30 25.13 -0.14 5.08
CA GLN A 30 25.57 1.26 5.08
C GLN A 30 25.99 1.75 3.68
N ALA A 31 26.61 0.89 2.87
CA ALA A 31 26.98 1.21 1.49
C ALA A 31 25.78 1.53 0.58
N ALA A 32 24.61 0.96 0.87
CA ALA A 32 23.37 1.13 0.09
C ALA A 32 22.44 2.21 0.66
N GLN A 33 22.82 2.89 1.75
CA GLN A 33 21.98 3.91 2.39
C GLN A 33 21.59 5.05 1.45
N HIS A 34 22.51 5.42 0.54
CA HIS A 34 22.28 6.47 -0.47
C HIS A 34 21.10 6.18 -1.40
N LEU A 35 20.79 4.90 -1.68
CA LEU A 35 19.63 4.52 -2.50
C LEU A 35 18.32 4.83 -1.76
N VAL A 36 18.28 4.52 -0.46
CA VAL A 36 17.10 4.75 0.38
C VAL A 36 16.87 6.24 0.59
N ASP A 37 17.94 7.00 0.81
CA ASP A 37 17.86 8.45 0.97
C ASP A 37 17.40 9.11 -0.35
N GLY A 38 17.87 8.63 -1.50
CA GLY A 38 17.40 9.06 -2.82
C GLY A 38 15.90 8.80 -3.05
N LEU A 39 15.41 7.61 -2.68
CA LEU A 39 13.98 7.30 -2.72
C LEU A 39 13.15 8.23 -1.82
N GLN A 40 13.65 8.52 -0.61
CA GLN A 40 12.96 9.40 0.31
C GLN A 40 12.84 10.81 -0.26
N VAL A 41 13.91 11.36 -0.86
CA VAL A 41 13.84 12.66 -1.55
C VAL A 41 12.82 12.62 -2.69
N LEU A 42 12.85 11.60 -3.54
CA LEU A 42 11.90 11.45 -4.65
C LEU A 42 10.43 11.38 -4.18
N LEU A 43 10.18 10.67 -3.08
CA LEU A 43 8.88 10.60 -2.44
C LEU A 43 8.41 11.98 -1.96
N GLU A 44 9.27 12.70 -1.26
CA GLU A 44 8.96 14.00 -0.66
C GLU A 44 8.77 15.11 -1.72
N ASP A 45 9.57 15.09 -2.79
CA ASP A 45 9.47 16.01 -3.92
C ASP A 45 8.18 15.81 -4.75
N SER A 46 7.51 14.66 -4.62
CA SER A 46 6.21 14.43 -5.25
C SER A 46 5.07 15.26 -4.65
N VAL A 47 5.27 15.81 -3.44
CA VAL A 47 4.26 16.57 -2.72
C VAL A 47 4.16 17.98 -3.31
N SER A 48 3.00 18.31 -3.87
CA SER A 48 2.71 19.65 -4.39
C SER A 48 1.27 20.05 -4.14
N SER A 49 0.97 21.35 -4.24
CA SER A 49 -0.41 21.87 -4.13
C SER A 49 -1.31 21.40 -5.28
N ALA A 50 -0.73 21.09 -6.45
CA ALA A 50 -1.45 20.64 -7.64
C ALA A 50 -1.79 19.13 -7.61
N ALA A 51 -0.96 18.30 -6.98
CA ALA A 51 -1.21 16.87 -6.85
C ALA A 51 -2.30 16.58 -5.80
N PRO A 52 -3.11 15.51 -5.93
CA PRO A 52 -4.00 15.06 -4.86
C PRO A 52 -3.22 14.66 -3.60
N PRO A 53 -3.74 14.91 -2.39
CA PRO A 53 -3.06 14.53 -1.16
C PRO A 53 -3.02 13.00 -1.01
N ASN A 54 -1.82 12.45 -0.78
CA ASN A 54 -1.64 11.01 -0.57
C ASN A 54 -1.26 10.71 0.91
N PRO A 55 -2.15 10.11 1.71
CA PRO A 55 -1.86 9.83 3.12
C PRO A 55 -0.75 8.80 3.33
N SER A 56 -0.55 7.86 2.41
CA SER A 56 0.54 6.87 2.50
C SER A 56 1.92 7.54 2.39
N VAL A 57 2.03 8.58 1.56
CA VAL A 57 3.25 9.39 1.43
C VAL A 57 3.58 10.05 2.77
N LEU A 58 2.59 10.70 3.41
CA LEU A 58 2.81 11.33 4.72
C LEU A 58 3.20 10.33 5.80
N ILE A 59 2.56 9.16 5.86
CA ILE A 59 2.92 8.08 6.79
C ILE A 59 4.38 7.66 6.57
N ALA A 60 4.78 7.42 5.32
CA ALA A 60 6.13 6.97 4.99
C ALA A 60 7.20 8.03 5.34
N MET A 61 6.95 9.30 5.01
CA MET A 61 7.82 10.43 5.40
C MET A 61 8.01 10.50 6.92
N ASN A 62 6.91 10.41 7.67
CA ASN A 62 6.94 10.52 9.12
C ASN A 62 7.63 9.31 9.78
N LEU A 63 7.43 8.10 9.27
CA LEU A 63 8.12 6.90 9.75
C LEU A 63 9.62 6.90 9.43
N ALA A 64 10.00 7.44 8.27
CA ALA A 64 11.39 7.56 7.84
C ALA A 64 12.15 8.72 8.53
N GLY A 65 11.41 9.72 9.02
CA GLY A 65 11.94 11.01 9.47
C GLY A 65 12.05 11.96 8.29
N ALA A 66 11.04 12.84 8.12
CA ALA A 66 10.92 13.69 6.94
C ALA A 66 12.10 14.65 6.75
N LEU A 67 12.60 14.75 5.53
CA LEU A 67 13.70 15.66 5.15
C LEU A 67 13.19 17.06 4.77
N ASN A 68 12.00 17.12 4.17
CA ASN A 68 11.31 18.29 3.68
C ASN A 68 10.13 18.62 4.60
N ALA A 69 10.38 19.53 5.56
CA ALA A 69 9.39 19.93 6.55
C ALA A 69 8.20 20.66 5.91
N GLU A 70 8.43 21.44 4.87
CA GLU A 70 7.41 22.17 4.14
C GLU A 70 6.44 21.23 3.42
N ALA A 71 6.95 20.21 2.73
CA ALA A 71 6.15 19.17 2.10
C ALA A 71 5.33 18.40 3.14
N ARG A 72 5.95 18.03 4.27
CA ARG A 72 5.27 17.33 5.37
C ARG A 72 4.10 18.15 5.91
N GLU A 73 4.32 19.44 6.22
CA GLU A 73 3.27 20.32 6.75
C GLU A 73 2.18 20.58 5.71
N LEU A 74 2.54 20.84 4.45
CA LEU A 74 1.57 21.02 3.36
C LEU A 74 0.64 19.82 3.22
N LEU A 75 1.19 18.61 3.24
CA LEU A 75 0.41 17.39 3.10
C LEU A 75 -0.46 17.13 4.33
N ALA A 76 0.07 17.36 5.53
CA ALA A 76 -0.68 17.22 6.77
C ALA A 76 -1.85 18.23 6.87
N ASP A 77 -1.65 19.47 6.43
CA ASP A 77 -2.71 20.49 6.35
C ASP A 77 -3.82 20.08 5.40
N ARG A 78 -3.45 19.61 4.21
CA ARG A 78 -4.43 19.22 3.18
C ARG A 78 -5.24 17.99 3.60
N LEU A 79 -4.61 17.01 4.24
CA LEU A 79 -5.30 15.84 4.78
C LEU A 79 -6.20 16.17 5.97
N GLY A 80 -5.77 17.12 6.82
CA GLY A 80 -6.55 17.60 7.95
C GLY A 80 -7.79 18.37 7.52
N ALA A 81 -7.65 19.24 6.51
CA ALA A 81 -8.73 20.06 5.97
C ALA A 81 -9.67 19.30 5.02
N GLY A 82 -9.25 18.15 4.49
CA GLY A 82 -10.05 17.34 3.57
C GLY A 82 -11.34 16.84 4.20
N ASP A 83 -12.44 16.88 3.44
CA ASP A 83 -13.71 16.32 3.89
C ASP A 83 -13.59 14.79 4.07
N SER A 84 -14.25 14.29 5.10
CA SER A 84 -14.39 12.86 5.35
C SER A 84 -15.47 12.26 4.44
N ALA A 85 -16.40 13.07 3.93
CA ALA A 85 -17.42 12.65 2.99
C ALA A 85 -16.78 12.29 1.63
N GLY A 86 -17.12 11.10 1.11
CA GLY A 86 -16.58 10.60 -0.16
C GLY A 86 -15.27 9.81 -0.04
N LEU A 87 -14.62 9.77 1.13
CA LEU A 87 -13.49 8.88 1.37
C LEU A 87 -13.97 7.45 1.57
N SER A 88 -13.34 6.50 0.87
CA SER A 88 -13.50 5.08 1.15
C SER A 88 -12.95 4.72 2.53
N VAL A 89 -13.39 3.59 3.09
CA VAL A 89 -12.91 3.03 4.36
C VAL A 89 -11.37 3.02 4.44
N GLY A 90 -10.71 2.57 3.37
CA GLY A 90 -9.25 2.50 3.32
C GLY A 90 -8.58 3.89 3.27
N GLN A 91 -9.13 4.82 2.48
CA GLN A 91 -8.60 6.20 2.42
C GLN A 91 -8.77 6.93 3.75
N LEU A 92 -9.90 6.75 4.41
CA LEU A 92 -10.16 7.35 5.71
C LEU A 92 -9.23 6.79 6.79
N ALA A 93 -9.01 5.47 6.80
CA ALA A 93 -8.06 4.81 7.70
C ALA A 93 -6.61 5.30 7.49
N LEU A 94 -6.15 5.38 6.24
CA LEU A 94 -4.83 5.94 5.92
C LEU A 94 -4.74 7.41 6.34
N THR A 95 -5.80 8.20 6.14
CA THR A 95 -5.83 9.61 6.55
C THR A 95 -5.69 9.76 8.06
N ILE A 96 -6.38 8.93 8.85
CA ILE A 96 -6.26 8.92 10.31
C ILE A 96 -4.83 8.58 10.73
N MET A 97 -4.24 7.50 10.20
CA MET A 97 -2.86 7.12 10.50
C MET A 97 -1.85 8.21 10.08
N ALA A 98 -2.08 8.88 8.95
CA ALA A 98 -1.24 9.98 8.47
C ALA A 98 -1.28 11.19 9.42
N LEU A 99 -2.46 11.59 9.89
CA LEU A 99 -2.61 12.67 10.87
C LEU A 99 -1.97 12.31 12.22
N ASN A 100 -2.19 11.08 12.70
CA ASN A 100 -1.54 10.59 13.91
C ASN A 100 -0.01 10.60 13.82
N SER A 101 0.55 10.15 12.69
CA SER A 101 2.01 10.20 12.46
C SER A 101 2.55 11.63 12.40
N SER A 102 1.68 12.63 12.20
CA SER A 102 2.02 14.05 12.24
C SER A 102 1.67 14.71 13.59
N CYS A 103 1.28 13.92 14.59
CA CYS A 103 0.80 14.38 15.90
C CYS A 103 -0.38 15.37 15.80
N ARG A 104 -1.25 15.19 14.80
CA ARG A 104 -2.46 15.98 14.60
C ARG A 104 -3.68 15.16 14.96
N ASP A 105 -4.64 15.79 15.63
CA ASP A 105 -5.92 15.17 15.95
C ASP A 105 -6.71 14.86 14.66
N PRO A 106 -7.04 13.58 14.38
CA PRO A 106 -7.88 13.22 13.25
C PRO A 106 -9.34 13.68 13.38
N GLY A 107 -9.76 14.11 14.57
CA GLY A 107 -11.07 14.67 14.84
C GLY A 107 -12.22 13.70 14.56
N ASN A 108 -13.25 14.16 13.86
CA ASN A 108 -14.44 13.34 13.57
C ASN A 108 -14.18 12.17 12.61
N LYS A 109 -13.02 12.13 11.93
CA LYS A 109 -12.64 11.06 10.98
C LYS A 109 -12.68 9.69 11.64
N VAL A 110 -12.25 9.58 12.90
CA VAL A 110 -12.27 8.33 13.68
C VAL A 110 -13.71 7.84 13.86
N SER A 111 -14.62 8.73 14.28
CA SER A 111 -16.04 8.39 14.46
C SER A 111 -16.72 8.01 13.14
N VAL A 112 -16.40 8.68 12.04
CA VAL A 112 -16.89 8.33 10.70
C VAL A 112 -16.40 6.95 10.28
N LEU A 113 -15.12 6.65 10.51
CA LEU A 113 -14.55 5.34 10.20
C LEU A 113 -15.21 4.22 11.02
N TYR A 114 -15.46 4.46 12.31
CA TYR A 114 -16.23 3.52 13.14
C TYR A 114 -17.62 3.26 12.55
N GLY A 115 -18.37 4.31 12.22
CA GLY A 115 -19.71 4.16 11.62
C GLY A 115 -19.69 3.38 10.31
N GLN A 116 -18.72 3.64 9.43
CA GLN A 116 -18.53 2.87 8.19
C GLN A 116 -18.21 1.39 8.46
N MET A 117 -17.37 1.09 9.45
CA MET A 117 -16.99 -0.28 9.80
C MET A 117 -18.07 -1.04 10.57
N GLU A 118 -18.94 -0.36 11.32
CA GLU A 118 -20.13 -0.99 11.93
C GLU A 118 -21.12 -1.44 10.85
N ALA A 119 -21.36 -0.57 9.86
CA ALA A 119 -22.21 -0.82 8.70
C ALA A 119 -21.56 -1.75 7.66
N TRP A 120 -20.26 -2.03 7.76
CA TRP A 120 -19.56 -2.90 6.82
C TRP A 120 -20.15 -4.31 6.85
N PRO A 121 -20.76 -4.78 5.74
CA PRO A 121 -21.50 -6.02 5.73
C PRO A 121 -20.55 -7.22 5.89
N PRO A 122 -21.02 -8.33 6.47
CA PRO A 122 -20.32 -9.60 6.32
C PRO A 122 -20.29 -9.93 4.83
N SER A 123 -19.10 -9.85 4.22
CA SER A 123 -18.89 -10.22 2.82
C SER A 123 -19.46 -11.61 2.57
N SER A 124 -20.11 -11.80 1.42
CA SER A 124 -20.54 -13.15 0.99
C SER A 124 -19.32 -14.08 0.92
N PRO A 125 -19.51 -15.40 1.07
CA PRO A 125 -18.42 -16.39 0.88
C PRO A 125 -17.71 -16.31 -0.49
N SER A 126 -18.29 -15.60 -1.45
CA SER A 126 -17.77 -15.35 -2.80
C SER A 126 -17.01 -14.02 -2.97
N ALA A 127 -16.76 -13.26 -1.90
CA ALA A 127 -16.00 -12.01 -1.99
C ALA A 127 -14.52 -12.27 -2.31
N THR A 128 -13.92 -11.43 -3.16
CA THR A 128 -12.52 -11.55 -3.57
C THR A 128 -11.56 -10.98 -2.52
N ALA A 129 -10.33 -11.50 -2.45
CA ALA A 129 -9.40 -11.20 -1.35
C ALA A 129 -9.13 -9.69 -1.19
N TRP A 130 -9.08 -8.92 -2.28
CA TRP A 130 -8.85 -7.47 -2.24
C TRP A 130 -9.93 -6.68 -1.49
N THR A 131 -11.13 -7.25 -1.32
CA THR A 131 -12.21 -6.65 -0.54
C THR A 131 -11.86 -6.45 0.94
N PHE A 132 -10.79 -7.09 1.43
CA PHE A 132 -10.33 -6.98 2.81
C PHE A 132 -9.16 -6.02 3.03
N TYR A 133 -8.53 -5.47 1.98
CA TYR A 133 -7.41 -4.54 2.15
C TYR A 133 -7.85 -3.26 2.89
N GLY A 134 -8.91 -2.60 2.41
CA GLY A 134 -9.48 -1.40 3.05
C GLY A 134 -9.99 -1.65 4.48
N PRO A 135 -10.82 -2.68 4.72
CA PRO A 135 -11.23 -3.09 6.07
C PRO A 135 -10.07 -3.40 7.01
N SER A 136 -8.98 -3.99 6.52
CA SER A 136 -7.79 -4.28 7.33
C SER A 136 -7.07 -2.99 7.74
N LEU A 137 -6.92 -2.03 6.83
CA LEU A 137 -6.41 -0.69 7.17
C LEU A 137 -7.28 -0.03 8.24
N ALA A 138 -8.61 -0.15 8.14
CA ALA A 138 -9.52 0.41 9.13
C ALA A 138 -9.37 -0.25 10.49
N VAL A 139 -9.30 -1.58 10.56
CA VAL A 139 -9.04 -2.28 11.84
C VAL A 139 -7.70 -1.85 12.43
N LEU A 140 -6.66 -1.71 11.62
CA LEU A 140 -5.34 -1.23 12.07
C LEU A 140 -5.44 0.19 12.67
N ALA A 141 -6.04 1.14 11.95
CA ALA A 141 -6.21 2.52 12.42
C ALA A 141 -7.04 2.58 13.71
N LEU A 142 -8.17 1.87 13.78
CA LEU A 142 -9.04 1.84 14.96
C LEU A 142 -8.38 1.14 16.16
N CYS A 143 -7.53 0.13 15.92
CA CYS A 143 -6.74 -0.52 16.97
C CYS A 143 -5.70 0.43 17.59
N GLN A 144 -5.14 1.34 16.79
CA GLN A 144 -4.20 2.35 17.25
C GLN A 144 -4.90 3.41 18.10
N GLU A 145 -6.12 3.80 17.73
CA GLU A 145 -6.95 4.77 18.47
C GLU A 145 -7.57 4.19 19.75
N HIS A 146 -8.47 3.21 19.61
CA HIS A 146 -9.27 2.65 20.70
C HIS A 146 -9.43 1.13 20.53
N PRO A 147 -8.47 0.33 21.02
CA PRO A 147 -8.44 -1.13 20.78
C PRO A 147 -9.69 -1.84 21.30
N GLY A 148 -10.26 -1.40 22.43
CA GLY A 148 -11.51 -1.96 22.97
C GLY A 148 -12.70 -1.78 22.04
N ARG A 149 -12.81 -0.62 21.36
CA ARG A 149 -13.88 -0.36 20.37
C ARG A 149 -13.61 -1.06 19.04
N ALA A 150 -12.36 -1.30 18.69
CA ALA A 150 -11.98 -2.01 17.47
C ALA A 150 -12.25 -3.53 17.54
N LEU A 151 -12.32 -4.10 18.76
CA LEU A 151 -12.40 -5.55 18.97
C LEU A 151 -13.56 -6.26 18.24
N PRO A 152 -14.82 -5.76 18.28
CA PRO A 152 -15.92 -6.42 17.56
C PRO A 152 -15.73 -6.42 16.04
N VAL A 153 -15.19 -5.32 15.49
CA VAL A 153 -14.92 -5.18 14.05
C VAL A 153 -13.78 -6.10 13.63
N ALA A 154 -12.70 -6.13 14.40
CA ALA A 154 -11.56 -7.02 14.17
C ALA A 154 -11.97 -8.49 14.20
N ALA A 155 -12.81 -8.88 15.15
CA ALA A 155 -13.31 -10.25 15.25
C ALA A 155 -14.26 -10.63 14.12
N ARG A 156 -15.07 -9.69 13.62
CA ARG A 156 -15.88 -9.88 12.40
C ARG A 156 -14.97 -10.17 11.21
N LEU A 157 -13.96 -9.32 10.99
CA LEU A 157 -12.96 -9.53 9.93
C LEU A 157 -12.28 -10.89 10.05
N ALA A 158 -11.78 -11.24 11.24
CA ALA A 158 -11.10 -12.51 11.48
C ALA A 158 -12.01 -13.73 11.25
N LYS A 159 -13.28 -13.70 11.69
CA LYS A 159 -14.25 -14.78 11.42
C LYS A 159 -14.51 -14.99 9.93
N ILE A 160 -14.62 -13.89 9.18
CA ILE A 160 -14.84 -13.94 7.73
C ILE A 160 -13.61 -14.57 7.04
N LEU A 161 -12.41 -14.17 7.44
CA LEU A 161 -11.16 -14.72 6.90
C LEU A 161 -10.96 -16.20 7.26
N ALA A 162 -11.29 -16.59 8.50
CA ALA A 162 -11.20 -17.96 8.97
C ALA A 162 -12.17 -18.92 8.25
N ALA A 163 -13.28 -18.40 7.70
CA ALA A 163 -14.23 -19.19 6.92
C ALA A 163 -13.70 -19.61 5.53
N GLY A 164 -12.51 -19.13 5.14
CA GLY A 164 -11.88 -19.44 3.86
C GLY A 164 -12.50 -18.63 2.73
N LEU A 165 -11.76 -17.65 2.22
CA LEU A 165 -12.18 -16.83 1.09
C LEU A 165 -11.18 -16.89 -0.06
N SER A 166 -11.67 -16.43 -1.22
CA SER A 166 -11.06 -16.24 -2.55
C SER A 166 -9.54 -16.14 -2.63
N PRO A 167 -8.94 -16.38 -3.82
CA PRO A 167 -7.51 -16.53 -3.99
C PRO A 167 -6.70 -15.48 -3.23
N PHE A 168 -5.79 -15.95 -2.38
CA PHE A 168 -5.01 -15.08 -1.49
C PHE A 168 -4.17 -14.07 -2.29
N ASN A 169 -4.20 -12.81 -1.85
CA ASN A 169 -3.39 -11.70 -2.34
C ASN A 169 -2.42 -11.22 -1.24
N THR A 170 -1.16 -11.01 -1.62
CA THR A 170 -0.07 -10.69 -0.69
C THR A 170 -0.28 -9.35 0.02
N ASP A 171 -0.68 -8.30 -0.68
CA ASP A 171 -0.90 -6.97 -0.10
C ASP A 171 -1.99 -6.99 0.97
N THR A 172 -3.09 -7.68 0.67
CA THR A 172 -4.21 -7.84 1.60
C THR A 172 -3.81 -8.69 2.79
N GLY A 173 -3.12 -9.81 2.56
CA GLY A 173 -2.57 -10.64 3.63
C GLY A 173 -1.66 -9.83 4.56
N ALA A 174 -0.77 -9.00 4.00
CA ALA A 174 0.10 -8.14 4.78
C ALA A 174 -0.68 -7.15 5.66
N MET A 175 -1.71 -6.48 5.11
CA MET A 175 -2.55 -5.56 5.89
C MET A 175 -3.36 -6.27 6.98
N VAL A 176 -3.89 -7.47 6.69
CA VAL A 176 -4.55 -8.31 7.70
C VAL A 176 -3.57 -8.64 8.83
N THR A 177 -2.35 -9.05 8.50
CA THR A 177 -1.32 -9.37 9.49
C THR A 177 -1.03 -8.17 10.39
N LEU A 178 -0.82 -6.97 9.83
CA LEU A 178 -0.57 -5.77 10.64
C LEU A 178 -1.78 -5.46 11.55
N ALA A 179 -2.98 -5.47 11.01
CA ALA A 179 -4.21 -5.18 11.74
C ALA A 179 -4.44 -6.15 12.91
N LEU A 180 -4.35 -7.46 12.65
CA LEU A 180 -4.58 -8.49 13.66
C LEU A 180 -3.41 -8.60 14.64
N THR A 181 -2.18 -8.29 14.23
CA THR A 181 -1.03 -8.18 15.15
C THR A 181 -1.26 -7.05 16.16
N CYS A 182 -1.73 -5.88 15.70
CA CYS A 182 -2.12 -4.79 16.59
C CYS A 182 -3.16 -5.28 17.61
N MET A 183 -4.25 -5.88 17.12
CA MET A 183 -5.35 -6.34 17.97
C MET A 183 -4.91 -7.44 18.95
N HIS A 184 -4.09 -8.39 18.51
CA HIS A 184 -3.56 -9.47 19.34
C HIS A 184 -2.73 -8.96 20.53
N SER A 185 -2.01 -7.85 20.34
CA SER A 185 -1.22 -7.20 21.38
C SER A 185 -2.03 -6.32 22.35
N LYS A 186 -3.26 -5.92 21.97
CA LYS A 186 -4.09 -4.96 22.72
C LYS A 186 -5.46 -5.53 23.13
N ILE A 187 -5.57 -6.85 23.28
CA ILE A 187 -6.80 -7.47 23.79
C ILE A 187 -7.02 -7.01 25.24
N PRO A 188 -8.20 -6.46 25.59
CA PRO A 188 -8.48 -6.05 26.96
C PRO A 188 -8.46 -7.23 27.94
N GLU A 189 -7.89 -7.00 29.13
CA GLU A 189 -7.91 -7.98 30.23
C GLU A 189 -9.34 -8.47 30.51
N GLY A 190 -9.49 -9.80 30.67
CA GLY A 190 -10.79 -10.44 30.91
C GLY A 190 -11.64 -10.74 29.66
N SER A 191 -11.20 -10.34 28.47
CA SER A 191 -11.83 -10.71 27.18
C SER A 191 -10.98 -11.71 26.37
N GLU A 192 -10.06 -12.44 27.00
CA GLU A 192 -8.87 -12.91 26.28
C GLU A 192 -9.02 -14.21 25.47
N GLU A 193 -9.67 -15.23 26.03
CA GLU A 193 -9.45 -16.60 25.54
C GLU A 193 -10.00 -16.84 24.12
N GLY A 194 -11.19 -16.32 23.82
CA GLY A 194 -11.83 -16.49 22.50
C GLY A 194 -11.23 -15.60 21.40
N TYR A 195 -10.92 -14.33 21.70
CA TYR A 195 -10.38 -13.41 20.69
C TYR A 195 -8.92 -13.71 20.35
N ARG A 196 -8.11 -14.06 21.36
CA ARG A 196 -6.69 -14.39 21.15
C ARG A 196 -6.55 -15.61 20.25
N ALA A 197 -7.27 -16.68 20.55
CA ALA A 197 -7.26 -17.91 19.75
C ALA A 197 -7.71 -17.66 18.30
N LEU A 198 -8.77 -16.87 18.10
CA LEU A 198 -9.25 -16.50 16.76
C LEU A 198 -8.21 -15.71 15.97
N PHE A 199 -7.60 -14.68 16.57
CA PHE A 199 -6.59 -13.87 15.88
C PHE A 199 -5.32 -14.66 15.59
N SER A 200 -4.83 -15.48 16.52
CA SER A 200 -3.69 -16.39 16.30
C SER A 200 -3.95 -17.37 15.17
N GLN A 201 -5.15 -17.95 15.09
CA GLN A 201 -5.51 -18.84 13.99
C GLN A 201 -5.38 -18.13 12.63
N VAL A 202 -6.02 -16.97 12.47
CA VAL A 202 -5.99 -16.23 11.19
C VAL A 202 -4.58 -15.72 10.87
N LEU A 203 -3.84 -15.25 11.87
CA LEU A 203 -2.45 -14.79 11.69
C LEU A 203 -1.56 -15.91 11.15
N ARG A 204 -1.63 -17.11 11.74
CA ARG A 204 -0.89 -18.28 11.26
C ARG A 204 -1.25 -18.62 9.81
N ASP A 205 -2.53 -18.67 9.48
CA ASP A 205 -3.00 -19.05 8.14
C ASP A 205 -2.57 -18.01 7.08
N VAL A 206 -2.67 -16.72 7.39
CA VAL A 206 -2.30 -15.62 6.50
C VAL A 206 -0.78 -15.57 6.31
N VAL A 207 -0.02 -15.69 7.39
CA VAL A 207 1.45 -15.63 7.34
C VAL A 207 2.05 -16.82 6.59
N GLU A 208 1.46 -18.01 6.74
CA GLU A 208 1.85 -19.15 5.93
C GLU A 208 1.56 -18.92 4.43
N ASN A 209 0.43 -18.29 4.11
CA ASN A 209 0.15 -17.92 2.72
C ASN A 209 1.12 -16.85 2.16
N ILE A 210 1.58 -15.91 2.98
CA ILE A 210 2.64 -14.95 2.61
C ILE A 210 3.96 -15.71 2.38
N SER A 211 4.34 -16.61 3.29
CA SER A 211 5.61 -17.34 3.23
C SER A 211 5.71 -18.23 1.98
N MET A 212 4.61 -18.87 1.60
CA MET A 212 4.50 -19.66 0.36
C MET A 212 4.72 -18.83 -0.91
N ARG A 213 4.58 -17.50 -0.85
CA ARG A 213 4.77 -16.57 -1.97
C ARG A 213 6.15 -15.91 -2.01
N ILE A 214 7.04 -16.27 -1.07
CA ILE A 214 8.45 -15.91 -1.14
C ILE A 214 9.09 -16.69 -2.29
N LYS A 215 9.44 -15.98 -3.36
CA LYS A 215 10.15 -16.49 -4.53
C LYS A 215 11.60 -16.82 -4.19
N ASP A 216 12.24 -17.61 -5.04
CA ASP A 216 13.64 -18.02 -4.87
C ASP A 216 14.62 -16.85 -4.91
N ASN A 217 14.24 -15.70 -5.47
CA ASN A 217 15.05 -14.48 -5.45
C ASN A 217 14.78 -13.58 -4.23
N GLY A 218 13.86 -13.94 -3.33
CA GLY A 218 13.50 -13.15 -2.15
C GLY A 218 12.34 -12.17 -2.34
N ILE A 219 11.80 -12.01 -3.56
CA ILE A 219 10.55 -11.25 -3.78
C ILE A 219 9.37 -11.98 -3.14
N ILE A 220 8.46 -11.24 -2.50
CA ILE A 220 7.29 -11.81 -1.82
C ILE A 220 6.02 -11.38 -2.55
N GLY A 221 5.39 -12.31 -3.27
CA GLY A 221 4.37 -11.98 -4.26
C GLY A 221 5.00 -11.37 -5.51
N ASP A 222 4.90 -10.06 -5.66
CA ASP A 222 5.60 -9.27 -6.68
C ASP A 222 6.44 -8.15 -6.04
N VAL A 223 7.15 -7.39 -6.88
CA VAL A 223 8.08 -6.35 -6.43
C VAL A 223 7.38 -5.25 -5.64
N TYR A 224 6.14 -4.91 -5.98
CA TYR A 224 5.39 -3.84 -5.34
C TYR A 224 4.67 -4.32 -4.07
N SER A 225 4.26 -5.59 -4.00
CA SER A 225 3.69 -6.16 -2.77
C SER A 225 4.74 -6.48 -1.69
N THR A 226 6.02 -6.57 -2.08
CA THR A 226 7.10 -7.03 -1.18
C THR A 226 7.26 -6.13 0.04
N GLY A 227 7.13 -4.80 -0.10
CA GLY A 227 7.30 -3.88 1.03
C GLY A 227 6.29 -4.10 2.15
N LEU A 228 5.01 -4.24 1.81
CA LEU A 228 3.98 -4.55 2.80
C LEU A 228 4.21 -5.94 3.43
N ALA A 229 4.61 -6.93 2.63
CA ALA A 229 4.90 -8.27 3.12
C ALA A 229 6.09 -8.29 4.10
N MET A 230 7.14 -7.51 3.84
CA MET A 230 8.25 -7.33 4.78
C MET A 230 7.78 -6.77 6.12
N GLN A 231 6.89 -5.75 6.09
CA GLN A 231 6.29 -5.23 7.33
C GLN A 231 5.56 -6.34 8.09
N ALA A 232 4.71 -7.11 7.42
CA ALA A 232 3.92 -8.19 8.03
C ALA A 232 4.79 -9.31 8.64
N LEU A 233 5.78 -9.82 7.90
CA LEU A 233 6.65 -10.90 8.37
C LEU A 233 7.59 -10.46 9.50
N SER A 234 7.90 -9.16 9.60
CA SER A 234 8.76 -8.63 10.66
C SER A 234 8.07 -8.48 12.02
N VAL A 235 6.73 -8.54 12.07
CA VAL A 235 5.94 -8.24 13.28
C VAL A 235 5.00 -9.36 13.70
N THR A 236 4.77 -10.36 12.85
CA THR A 236 3.80 -11.43 13.16
C THR A 236 4.18 -12.19 14.43
N PRO A 237 3.20 -12.45 15.31
CA PRO A 237 3.41 -13.30 16.50
C PRO A 237 3.47 -14.79 16.16
N GLU A 238 2.94 -15.18 15.01
CA GLU A 238 2.88 -16.56 14.52
C GLU A 238 3.89 -16.69 13.36
N PRO A 239 5.09 -17.28 13.59
CA PRO A 239 6.07 -17.44 12.53
C PRO A 239 5.63 -18.50 11.51
N PRO A 240 5.96 -18.33 10.21
CA PRO A 240 5.64 -19.32 9.18
C PRO A 240 6.52 -20.58 9.31
N ASN A 241 6.10 -21.69 8.67
CA ASN A 241 6.91 -22.91 8.60
C ASN A 241 8.16 -22.71 7.72
N LYS A 242 7.98 -22.03 6.59
CA LYS A 242 9.09 -21.64 5.71
C LYS A 242 9.77 -20.40 6.27
N GLU A 243 11.01 -20.57 6.72
CA GLU A 243 11.82 -19.45 7.22
C GLU A 243 12.00 -18.38 6.14
N TRP A 244 11.88 -17.11 6.54
CA TRP A 244 12.04 -15.96 5.67
C TRP A 244 13.47 -15.43 5.75
N ASP A 245 14.20 -15.52 4.64
CA ASP A 245 15.51 -14.87 4.48
C ASP A 245 15.32 -13.37 4.20
N CYS A 246 15.18 -12.60 5.27
CA CYS A 246 15.02 -11.14 5.23
C CYS A 246 16.15 -10.46 4.44
N LYS A 247 17.41 -10.90 4.67
CA LYS A 247 18.57 -10.28 4.02
C LYS A 247 18.51 -10.44 2.51
N LYS A 248 18.15 -11.63 2.02
CA LYS A 248 17.97 -11.87 0.59
C LYS A 248 16.86 -11.02 -0.02
N THR A 249 15.73 -10.88 0.67
CA THR A 249 14.67 -9.96 0.25
C THR A 249 15.18 -8.51 0.17
N MET A 250 15.90 -8.05 1.20
CA MET A 250 16.47 -6.70 1.26
C MET A 250 17.45 -6.44 0.11
N ASP A 251 18.42 -7.34 -0.10
CA ASP A 251 19.42 -7.23 -1.17
C ASP A 251 18.75 -7.18 -2.55
N THR A 252 17.70 -8.00 -2.76
CA THR A 252 16.93 -7.99 -4.00
C THR A 252 16.16 -6.69 -4.19
N ILE A 253 15.50 -6.16 -3.16
CA ILE A 253 14.79 -4.88 -3.25
C ILE A 253 15.74 -3.73 -3.57
N LEU A 254 16.92 -3.68 -2.94
CA LEU A 254 17.92 -2.65 -3.25
C LEU A 254 18.35 -2.70 -4.72
N LYS A 255 18.50 -3.90 -5.29
CA LYS A 255 18.77 -4.07 -6.72
C LYS A 255 17.62 -3.60 -7.61
N GLU A 256 16.37 -3.88 -7.25
CA GLU A 256 15.19 -3.39 -8.00
C GLU A 256 15.10 -1.85 -7.94
N ILE A 257 15.51 -1.23 -6.82
CA ILE A 257 15.63 0.23 -6.68
C ILE A 257 16.68 0.79 -7.62
N GLU A 258 17.88 0.19 -7.68
CA GLU A 258 18.94 0.59 -8.63
C GLU A 258 18.49 0.49 -10.09
N GLN A 259 17.61 -0.48 -10.39
CA GLN A 259 17.01 -0.66 -11.71
C GLN A 259 15.87 0.32 -12.01
N GLY A 260 15.56 1.23 -11.09
CA GLY A 260 14.54 2.25 -11.26
C GLY A 260 13.11 1.76 -11.13
N LYS A 261 12.86 0.59 -10.51
CA LYS A 261 11.48 0.07 -10.32
C LYS A 261 10.64 0.91 -9.36
N PHE A 262 11.27 1.65 -8.46
CA PHE A 262 10.59 2.45 -7.45
C PHE A 262 10.68 3.93 -7.77
N HIS A 263 9.93 4.37 -8.78
CA HIS A 263 9.78 5.80 -9.10
C HIS A 263 8.40 6.36 -8.76
N ASN A 264 7.37 5.51 -8.71
CA ASN A 264 6.02 5.91 -8.31
C ASN A 264 6.00 6.25 -6.80
N PRO A 265 5.59 7.47 -6.38
CA PRO A 265 5.60 7.87 -4.97
C PRO A 265 4.83 6.91 -4.05
N MET A 266 3.75 6.28 -4.53
CA MET A 266 2.99 5.32 -3.74
C MET A 266 3.73 3.98 -3.55
N SER A 267 4.46 3.52 -4.56
CA SER A 267 5.29 2.31 -4.42
C SER A 267 6.43 2.56 -3.43
N ILE A 268 7.04 3.75 -3.48
CA ILE A 268 8.07 4.18 -2.52
C ILE A 268 7.48 4.23 -1.10
N ALA A 269 6.29 4.81 -0.93
CA ALA A 269 5.62 4.92 0.36
C ALA A 269 5.37 3.56 1.04
N GLN A 270 5.18 2.49 0.27
CA GLN A 270 4.94 1.14 0.82
C GLN A 270 6.22 0.40 1.22
N ILE A 271 7.35 0.67 0.56
CA ILE A 271 8.63 0.00 0.84
C ILE A 271 9.54 0.79 1.80
N LEU A 272 9.46 2.13 1.80
CA LEU A 272 10.33 3.00 2.60
C LEU A 272 10.27 2.69 4.11
N PRO A 273 9.10 2.43 4.73
CA PRO A 273 9.06 2.01 6.13
C PRO A 273 9.93 0.78 6.40
N SER A 274 9.83 -0.27 5.58
CA SER A 274 10.63 -1.48 5.73
C SER A 274 12.13 -1.23 5.58
N LEU A 275 12.53 -0.38 4.63
CA LEU A 275 13.94 0.02 4.43
C LEU A 275 14.50 0.79 5.64
N LYS A 276 13.65 1.52 6.37
CA LYS A 276 13.99 2.21 7.62
C LYS A 276 13.73 1.37 8.88
N GLY A 277 13.42 0.07 8.72
CA GLY A 277 13.17 -0.84 9.85
C GLY A 277 11.87 -0.53 10.60
N LYS A 278 10.89 0.08 9.95
CA LYS A 278 9.59 0.50 10.47
C LYS A 278 8.44 -0.25 9.81
N THR A 279 7.28 -0.21 10.44
CA THR A 279 5.99 -0.67 9.90
C THR A 279 4.90 0.33 10.24
N TYR A 280 3.71 0.14 9.69
CA TYR A 280 2.54 0.94 10.10
C TYR A 280 2.15 0.76 11.58
N LEU A 281 2.62 -0.29 12.27
CA LEU A 281 2.46 -0.42 13.73
C LEU A 281 3.28 0.62 14.52
N ASP A 282 4.31 1.20 13.90
CA ASP A 282 5.16 2.22 14.52
C ASP A 282 4.55 3.64 14.45
N VAL A 283 3.44 3.83 13.73
CA VAL A 283 2.77 5.14 13.54
C VAL A 283 2.47 5.88 14.85
N PRO A 284 1.89 5.25 15.90
CA PRO A 284 1.59 5.94 17.16
C PRO A 284 2.83 6.38 17.95
N TYR A 285 4.02 5.93 17.56
CA TYR A 285 5.29 6.19 18.26
C TYR A 285 6.19 7.18 17.51
N VAL A 286 5.70 7.79 16.42
CA VAL A 286 6.43 8.83 15.72
C VAL A 286 6.63 10.04 16.64
N SER A 287 7.86 10.57 16.69
CA SER A 287 8.16 11.79 17.43
C SER A 287 8.06 12.99 16.50
N CYS A 288 7.17 13.94 16.81
CA CYS A 288 6.99 15.16 16.03
C CYS A 288 7.79 16.36 16.57
N SER A 289 8.80 16.11 17.40
CA SER A 289 9.67 17.18 17.92
C SER A 289 10.43 17.83 16.75
N PRO A 290 10.48 19.18 16.68
CA PRO A 290 11.25 19.86 15.65
C PRO A 290 12.74 19.63 15.89
N GLY A 291 13.33 18.73 15.11
CA GLY A 291 14.76 18.50 15.09
C GLY A 291 15.09 17.20 14.39
N HIS A 292 15.50 17.28 13.12
CA HIS A 292 16.84 16.89 12.67
C HIS A 292 17.06 17.32 11.21
N GLN A 293 18.19 18.01 11.05
CA GLN A 293 19.08 18.17 9.89
C GLN A 293 18.49 18.09 8.48
N VAL A 294 18.40 19.27 7.86
CA VAL A 294 18.49 19.49 6.42
C VAL A 294 19.76 18.78 5.91
N GLN A 295 19.58 17.66 5.21
CA GLN A 295 20.67 17.00 4.52
C GLN A 295 20.98 17.79 3.23
N PRO A 296 22.25 17.90 2.81
CA PRO A 296 22.61 18.66 1.63
C PRO A 296 21.87 18.14 0.41
N THR A 297 21.39 19.05 -0.43
CA THR A 297 20.82 18.77 -1.74
C THR A 297 21.74 17.79 -2.48
N LEU A 298 21.35 16.52 -2.57
CA LEU A 298 22.04 15.58 -3.44
C LEU A 298 21.90 16.15 -4.86
N PRO A 299 23.00 16.25 -5.63
CA PRO A 299 22.91 16.74 -7.00
C PRO A 299 21.87 15.89 -7.72
N SER A 300 20.89 16.58 -8.30
CA SER A 300 19.92 15.99 -9.21
C SER A 300 20.69 15.09 -10.16
N GLN A 301 20.38 13.79 -10.15
CA GLN A 301 20.92 12.89 -11.16
C GLN A 301 20.60 13.53 -12.51
N PRO A 302 21.61 13.73 -13.38
CA PRO A 302 21.36 14.34 -14.67
C PRO A 302 20.30 13.52 -15.37
N SER A 303 19.21 14.19 -15.79
CA SER A 303 18.30 13.61 -16.76
C SER A 303 19.17 13.09 -17.91
N PRO A 304 19.00 11.84 -18.34
CA PRO A 304 19.75 11.30 -19.46
C PRO A 304 19.66 12.32 -20.60
N VAL A 305 20.81 12.70 -21.15
CA VAL A 305 20.88 13.49 -22.38
C VAL A 305 19.92 12.81 -23.35
N PRO A 306 18.98 13.55 -24.00
CA PRO A 306 18.07 12.94 -24.95
C PRO A 306 18.88 12.44 -26.13
N THR A 307 19.36 11.20 -26.03
CA THR A 307 19.73 10.39 -27.18
C THR A 307 18.50 10.42 -28.08
N SER A 308 18.68 10.67 -29.37
CA SER A 308 17.61 10.70 -30.36
C SER A 308 16.83 9.38 -30.30
N ALA A 309 15.82 9.32 -29.45
CA ALA A 309 15.08 8.10 -29.20
C ALA A 309 14.40 7.73 -30.52
N SER A 310 14.73 6.54 -31.02
CA SER A 310 14.04 5.93 -32.15
C SER A 310 12.56 5.82 -31.81
N ASN A 311 11.72 5.84 -32.83
CA ASN A 311 10.32 5.52 -32.61
C ASN A 311 10.20 4.00 -32.43
N ILE A 312 9.37 3.58 -31.49
CA ILE A 312 8.90 2.21 -31.35
C ILE A 312 7.46 2.13 -31.84
N THR A 313 7.02 0.94 -32.25
CA THR A 313 5.63 0.69 -32.65
C THR A 313 5.00 -0.35 -31.71
N VAL A 314 3.91 0.03 -31.06
CA VAL A 314 3.17 -0.80 -30.11
C VAL A 314 1.82 -1.17 -30.72
N ALA A 315 1.48 -2.46 -30.72
CA ALA A 315 0.13 -2.90 -31.08
C ALA A 315 -0.77 -2.74 -29.85
N TYR A 316 -1.78 -1.88 -29.92
CA TYR A 316 -2.72 -1.62 -28.83
C TYR A 316 -4.11 -2.13 -29.17
N THR A 317 -4.59 -3.10 -28.39
CA THR A 317 -5.92 -3.70 -28.51
C THR A 317 -6.84 -3.25 -27.39
N ILE A 318 -8.07 -2.88 -27.72
CA ILE A 318 -9.15 -2.68 -26.75
C ILE A 318 -10.18 -3.80 -26.94
N ASN A 319 -10.54 -4.49 -25.86
CA ASN A 319 -11.43 -5.65 -25.90
C ASN A 319 -12.51 -5.55 -24.82
N ASN A 320 -13.77 -5.67 -25.23
CA ASN A 320 -14.89 -5.90 -24.33
C ASN A 320 -15.71 -7.10 -24.85
N GLN A 321 -15.77 -8.16 -24.05
CA GLN A 321 -16.58 -9.35 -24.33
C GLN A 321 -17.55 -9.68 -23.18
N LEU A 322 -17.67 -8.80 -22.18
CA LEU A 322 -18.55 -9.02 -21.03
C LEU A 322 -20.02 -8.96 -21.47
N LYS A 323 -20.75 -10.06 -21.26
CA LYS A 323 -22.19 -10.15 -21.54
C LYS A 323 -22.95 -9.22 -20.60
N GLY A 324 -23.91 -8.46 -21.14
CA GLY A 324 -24.72 -7.51 -20.37
C GLY A 324 -24.26 -6.06 -20.42
N VAL A 325 -23.12 -5.78 -21.07
CA VAL A 325 -22.66 -4.43 -21.41
C VAL A 325 -22.95 -4.20 -22.90
N GLU A 326 -23.56 -3.08 -23.27
CA GLU A 326 -24.21 -2.86 -24.58
C GLU A 326 -23.27 -2.87 -25.80
N LEU A 327 -21.95 -2.97 -25.64
CA LEU A 327 -20.98 -2.87 -26.73
C LEU A 327 -19.86 -3.92 -26.63
N VAL A 328 -19.98 -5.00 -27.41
CA VAL A 328 -18.89 -5.96 -27.63
C VAL A 328 -18.00 -5.45 -28.75
N PHE A 329 -16.68 -5.40 -28.51
CA PHE A 329 -15.71 -4.99 -29.52
C PHE A 329 -14.34 -5.60 -29.24
N ASN A 330 -13.54 -5.75 -30.31
CA ASN A 330 -12.15 -6.16 -30.24
C ASN A 330 -11.41 -5.46 -31.39
N GLU A 331 -10.73 -4.37 -31.06
CA GLU A 331 -10.15 -3.47 -32.06
C GLU A 331 -8.68 -3.23 -31.75
N THR A 332 -7.84 -3.22 -32.78
CA THR A 332 -6.39 -3.08 -32.65
C THR A 332 -5.89 -1.94 -33.51
N ILE A 333 -4.97 -1.14 -32.97
CA ILE A 333 -4.27 -0.08 -33.69
C ILE A 333 -2.77 -0.15 -33.39
N ASP A 334 -1.96 -0.03 -34.45
CA ASP A 334 -0.52 0.13 -34.30
C ASP A 334 -0.19 1.60 -34.06
N VAL A 335 0.47 1.89 -32.95
CA VAL A 335 0.80 3.24 -32.49
C VAL A 335 2.30 3.41 -32.44
N SER A 336 2.81 4.45 -33.10
CA SER A 336 4.24 4.77 -33.04
C SER A 336 4.49 5.89 -32.04
N VAL A 337 5.33 5.64 -31.04
CA VAL A 337 5.74 6.60 -30.00
C VAL A 337 7.26 6.62 -29.87
N LYS A 338 7.81 7.57 -29.11
CA LYS A 338 9.25 7.58 -28.81
C LYS A 338 9.61 6.46 -27.86
N ASP A 339 10.75 5.81 -28.08
CA ASP A 339 11.30 4.86 -27.11
C ASP A 339 11.43 5.53 -25.73
N GLY A 340 11.09 4.79 -24.68
CA GLY A 340 10.97 5.31 -23.31
C GLY A 340 9.68 6.05 -22.96
N SER A 341 8.72 6.18 -23.91
CA SER A 341 7.40 6.73 -23.57
C SER A 341 6.60 5.75 -22.72
N VAL A 342 5.87 6.25 -21.73
CA VAL A 342 4.95 5.44 -20.92
C VAL A 342 3.70 5.05 -21.73
N LEU A 343 3.03 3.99 -21.30
CA LEU A 343 1.85 3.43 -21.97
C LEU A 343 0.73 4.47 -22.13
N LEU A 344 0.59 5.42 -21.21
CA LEU A 344 -0.37 6.52 -21.31
C LEU A 344 -0.21 7.30 -22.63
N VAL A 345 1.02 7.52 -23.11
CA VAL A 345 1.29 8.20 -24.40
C VAL A 345 0.77 7.38 -25.58
N VAL A 346 0.86 6.04 -25.50
CA VAL A 346 0.29 5.14 -26.52
C VAL A 346 -1.23 5.28 -26.57
N LEU A 347 -1.88 5.36 -25.40
CA LEU A 347 -3.33 5.55 -25.29
C LEU A 347 -3.76 6.92 -25.84
N GLU A 348 -3.02 7.99 -25.51
CA GLU A 348 -3.27 9.35 -26.01
C GLU A 348 -3.15 9.42 -27.55
N GLU A 349 -2.11 8.81 -28.11
CA GLU A 349 -1.89 8.79 -29.55
C GLU A 349 -2.93 7.89 -30.27
N ALA A 350 -3.34 6.78 -29.65
CA ALA A 350 -4.45 5.96 -30.17
C ALA A 350 -5.76 6.74 -30.22
N GLN A 351 -6.11 7.44 -29.13
CA GLN A 351 -7.29 8.31 -29.05
C GLN A 351 -7.25 9.42 -30.11
N ARG A 352 -6.07 10.03 -30.32
CA ARG A 352 -5.88 11.11 -31.31
C ARG A 352 -6.13 10.61 -32.73
N ARG A 353 -5.77 9.37 -33.04
CA ARG A 353 -5.88 8.77 -34.38
C ARG A 353 -7.23 8.13 -34.65
N ASN A 354 -7.87 7.55 -33.64
CA ASN A 354 -9.14 6.87 -33.78
C ASN A 354 -10.05 7.14 -32.56
N PRO A 355 -11.20 7.83 -32.74
CA PRO A 355 -12.15 8.12 -31.66
C PRO A 355 -12.67 6.91 -30.89
N MET A 356 -12.57 5.70 -31.45
CA MET A 356 -12.95 4.45 -30.78
C MET A 356 -12.04 4.11 -29.60
N PHE A 357 -10.79 4.59 -29.62
CA PHE A 357 -9.80 4.43 -28.56
C PHE A 357 -9.85 5.55 -27.53
N LYS A 358 -10.91 6.37 -27.54
CA LYS A 358 -11.08 7.41 -26.51
C LYS A 358 -11.16 6.80 -25.13
N PHE A 359 -10.51 7.44 -24.17
CA PHE A 359 -10.45 6.96 -22.80
C PHE A 359 -10.56 8.10 -21.80
N VAL A 360 -10.89 7.75 -20.57
CA VAL A 360 -10.95 8.67 -19.43
C VAL A 360 -10.09 8.08 -18.32
N THR A 361 -9.39 8.94 -17.60
CA THR A 361 -8.62 8.56 -16.42
C THR A 361 -9.20 9.19 -15.16
N THR A 362 -9.16 8.44 -14.07
CA THR A 362 -9.45 8.94 -12.72
C THR A 362 -8.15 8.94 -11.92
N MET A 363 -7.83 10.05 -11.24
CA MET A 363 -6.62 10.14 -10.43
C MET A 363 -6.77 9.41 -9.10
N THR A 364 -5.76 8.65 -8.71
CA THR A 364 -5.71 7.88 -7.45
C THR A 364 -4.38 8.12 -6.71
N SER A 365 -4.23 7.52 -5.52
CA SER A 365 -2.95 7.52 -4.80
C SER A 365 -1.82 6.88 -5.60
N TRP A 366 -2.11 5.94 -6.51
CA TRP A 366 -1.13 5.28 -7.38
C TRP A 366 -0.93 6.01 -8.72
N GLY A 367 -1.61 7.13 -8.96
CA GLY A 367 -1.61 7.83 -10.24
C GLY A 367 -2.89 7.62 -11.04
N PRO A 368 -2.90 7.97 -12.34
CA PRO A 368 -4.09 7.89 -13.19
C PRO A 368 -4.43 6.43 -13.52
N VAL A 369 -5.65 6.04 -13.17
CA VAL A 369 -6.25 4.76 -13.57
C VAL A 369 -7.17 5.01 -14.75
N VAL A 370 -7.14 4.14 -15.76
CA VAL A 370 -8.05 4.22 -16.91
C VAL A 370 -9.43 3.73 -16.47
N SER A 371 -10.33 4.67 -16.20
CA SER A 371 -11.67 4.40 -15.68
C SER A 371 -12.70 4.18 -16.78
N SER A 372 -12.42 4.56 -18.02
CA SER A 372 -13.27 4.24 -19.16
C SER A 372 -12.49 4.16 -20.46
N ILE A 373 -12.86 3.22 -21.34
CA ILE A 373 -12.45 3.18 -22.76
C ILE A 373 -13.71 3.02 -23.60
N ASN A 374 -13.82 3.78 -24.69
CA ASN A 374 -14.95 3.75 -25.62
C ASN A 374 -16.32 3.92 -24.93
N ASN A 375 -16.40 4.80 -23.92
CA ASN A 375 -17.58 5.03 -23.05
C ASN A 375 -18.01 3.85 -22.16
N ILE A 376 -17.23 2.78 -22.08
CA ILE A 376 -17.47 1.71 -21.13
C ILE A 376 -16.66 2.00 -19.88
N ALA A 377 -17.35 2.40 -18.81
CA ALA A 377 -16.75 2.77 -17.54
C ALA A 377 -16.64 1.57 -16.60
N GLU A 378 -15.61 1.59 -15.75
CA GLU A 378 -15.52 0.69 -14.60
C GLU A 378 -16.69 0.90 -13.63
N SER A 379 -17.03 -0.15 -12.87
CA SER A 379 -18.12 -0.11 -11.89
C SER A 379 -17.73 -0.89 -10.66
N VAL A 380 -17.68 -0.21 -9.52
CA VAL A 380 -17.47 -0.84 -8.21
C VAL A 380 -18.67 -1.74 -7.84
N HIS A 381 -19.88 -1.37 -8.28
CA HIS A 381 -21.09 -2.15 -8.03
C HIS A 381 -21.06 -3.48 -8.79
N ASP A 382 -20.72 -3.43 -10.07
CA ASP A 382 -20.69 -4.60 -10.97
C ASP A 382 -19.34 -5.34 -10.94
N ARG A 383 -18.40 -4.82 -10.15
CA ARG A 383 -17.01 -5.28 -10.03
C ARG A 383 -16.30 -5.38 -11.37
N THR A 384 -16.48 -4.39 -12.23
CA THR A 384 -15.87 -4.33 -13.56
C THR A 384 -14.77 -3.30 -13.62
N TYR A 385 -13.73 -3.57 -14.41
CA TYR A 385 -12.59 -2.67 -14.61
C TYR A 385 -11.85 -2.96 -15.93
N TRP A 386 -10.92 -2.07 -16.29
CA TRP A 386 -10.02 -2.24 -17.43
C TRP A 386 -8.68 -2.84 -17.00
N GLN A 387 -8.47 -4.12 -17.34
CA GLN A 387 -7.20 -4.82 -17.10
C GLN A 387 -6.25 -4.63 -18.29
N PHE A 388 -5.03 -4.18 -18.03
CA PHE A 388 -3.99 -4.10 -19.05
C PHE A 388 -3.09 -5.34 -19.02
N LEU A 389 -2.75 -5.86 -20.20
CA LEU A 389 -1.93 -7.04 -20.37
C LEU A 389 -0.88 -6.83 -21.46
N SER A 390 0.31 -7.40 -21.29
CA SER A 390 1.26 -7.65 -22.37
C SER A 390 1.05 -9.09 -22.85
N GLY A 391 0.49 -9.23 -24.06
CA GLY A 391 -0.04 -10.50 -24.55
C GLY A 391 -1.13 -11.07 -23.63
N LYS A 392 -0.79 -12.11 -22.85
CA LYS A 392 -1.71 -12.75 -21.89
C LYS A 392 -1.36 -12.47 -20.43
N THR A 393 -0.28 -11.75 -20.17
CA THR A 393 0.25 -11.51 -18.83
C THR A 393 -0.24 -10.14 -18.35
N PRO A 394 -1.00 -10.06 -17.24
CA PRO A 394 -1.39 -8.78 -16.67
C PRO A 394 -0.16 -7.92 -16.34
N LEU A 395 -0.26 -6.63 -16.63
CA LEU A 395 0.77 -5.67 -16.24
C LEU A 395 0.77 -5.49 -14.72
N ASN A 396 1.95 -5.23 -14.17
CA ASN A 396 2.15 -4.94 -12.75
C ASN A 396 2.37 -3.45 -12.47
N GLU A 397 2.19 -2.59 -13.47
CA GLU A 397 2.40 -1.13 -13.40
C GLU A 397 1.21 -0.41 -14.06
N GLY A 398 0.92 0.81 -13.60
CA GLY A 398 -0.12 1.65 -14.19
C GLY A 398 0.30 2.20 -15.56
N VAL A 399 -0.68 2.72 -16.31
CA VAL A 399 -0.41 3.27 -17.67
C VAL A 399 0.57 4.45 -17.65
N ALA A 400 0.66 5.20 -16.55
CA ALA A 400 1.58 6.32 -16.41
C ALA A 400 3.00 5.91 -15.97
N ASP A 401 3.22 4.64 -15.64
CA ASP A 401 4.51 4.13 -15.16
C ASP A 401 5.09 3.07 -16.12
N TYR A 402 4.23 2.21 -16.68
CA TYR A 402 4.66 1.14 -17.57
C TYR A 402 5.25 1.70 -18.87
N THR A 403 6.45 1.23 -19.25
CA THR A 403 7.13 1.60 -20.50
C THR A 403 7.10 0.43 -21.48
N PRO A 404 6.28 0.48 -22.54
CA PRO A 404 6.20 -0.58 -23.53
C PRO A 404 7.49 -0.73 -24.35
N ARG A 405 7.71 -1.93 -24.90
CA ARG A 405 8.82 -2.23 -25.81
C ARG A 405 8.40 -2.16 -27.28
N ASP A 406 9.39 -2.07 -28.16
CA ASP A 406 9.12 -2.14 -29.60
C ASP A 406 8.47 -3.46 -29.99
N HIS A 407 7.43 -3.36 -30.81
CA HIS A 407 6.55 -4.45 -31.24
C HIS A 407 5.83 -5.19 -30.11
N GLU A 408 5.73 -4.59 -28.92
CA GLU A 408 4.93 -5.14 -27.84
C GLU A 408 3.43 -5.06 -28.16
N HIS A 409 2.69 -6.09 -27.75
CA HIS A 409 1.24 -6.15 -27.92
C HIS A 409 0.55 -5.94 -26.57
N ILE A 410 0.01 -4.74 -26.39
CA ILE A 410 -0.74 -4.35 -25.20
C ILE A 410 -2.24 -4.52 -25.45
N THR A 411 -2.92 -5.20 -24.52
CA THR A 411 -4.37 -5.35 -24.53
C THR A 411 -4.98 -4.68 -23.31
N ALA A 412 -5.96 -3.79 -23.51
CA ALA A 412 -6.89 -3.35 -22.48
C ALA A 412 -8.16 -4.21 -22.57
N ASN A 413 -8.39 -5.04 -21.57
CA ASN A 413 -9.51 -5.97 -21.51
C ASN A 413 -10.51 -5.53 -20.43
N PHE A 414 -11.78 -5.31 -20.80
CA PHE A 414 -12.83 -5.05 -19.84
C PHE A 414 -13.27 -6.37 -19.17
N THR A 415 -13.07 -6.48 -17.86
CA THR A 415 -13.22 -7.73 -17.11
C THR A 415 -13.72 -7.46 -15.69
N GLN A 416 -13.90 -8.53 -14.90
CA GLN A 416 -14.37 -8.47 -13.52
C GLN A 416 -13.32 -8.90 -12.47
N TYR A 417 -13.54 -8.53 -11.21
CA TYR A 417 -12.70 -8.87 -10.05
C TYR A 417 -13.50 -9.30 -8.80
#